data_AF-A0A1H1VHE9-F1
#
_entry.id   AF-A0A1H1VHE9-F1
#
_cell.length_a   1.000
_cell.length_b   1.000
_cell.length_c   1.000
_cell.angle_alpha   90.00
_cell.angle_beta   90.00
_cell.angle_gamma   90.00
#
_symmetry.space_group_name_H-M   'P 1'
#
loop_
_entity.id
_entity.type
_entity.pdbx_description
1 polymer ?
#
loop_
_entity_poly.entity_id
_entity_poly.type
_entity_poly.pdbx_seq_one_letter_code
_entity_poly.pdbx_strand_id
1 'polypeptide(L)'
;MAWNTERTKELLLAAATEEFSANGLAGARVDRIAAAAGVNKERIYQYFGKKDELFDAVLAAEMIRVMTEVPIQGHGPEAFGDYAGRLFDRHTTDGVLPRLVFWEGLERGRETVSRATRTDHCAIKVGQVMEVLPGVGREDAADLLITVVTLCDGWPVLPQIDALLAGSGPDRAARRRAFIVRTATLMAGALLEDAAAGRPAVAAAAD
;
A
#
# COMPACT_ATOMS: atom_id res chain seq x y z
N MET A 1 13.66 32.74 9.44
CA MET A 1 14.28 31.63 8.67
C MET A 1 13.38 30.39 8.64
N ALA A 2 12.10 30.52 8.24
CA ALA A 2 11.17 29.37 8.22
C ALA A 2 11.25 28.55 6.91
N TRP A 3 11.73 29.15 5.81
CA TRP A 3 11.77 28.55 4.46
C TRP A 3 12.81 27.41 4.30
N ASN A 4 13.82 27.34 5.17
CA ASN A 4 14.88 26.31 5.08
C ASN A 4 14.44 24.99 5.77
N THR A 5 13.57 25.09 6.77
CA THR A 5 13.15 23.97 7.62
C THR A 5 12.32 22.95 6.86
N GLU A 6 11.27 23.40 6.15
CA GLU A 6 10.38 22.51 5.40
C GLU A 6 11.11 21.84 4.24
N ARG A 7 11.88 22.61 3.47
CA ARG A 7 12.72 22.06 2.40
C ARG A 7 13.71 21.02 2.89
N THR A 8 14.33 21.25 4.05
CA THR A 8 15.25 20.26 4.65
C THR A 8 14.50 18.98 5.02
N LYS A 9 13.29 19.12 5.59
CA LYS A 9 12.44 17.98 5.95
C LYS A 9 12.03 17.17 4.72
N GLU A 10 11.66 17.83 3.63
CA GLU A 10 11.35 17.20 2.33
C GLU A 10 12.54 16.43 1.76
N LEU A 11 13.75 17.03 1.75
CA LEU A 11 14.97 16.37 1.28
C LEU A 11 15.30 15.13 2.11
N LEU A 12 15.15 15.22 3.45
CA LEU A 12 15.35 14.09 4.35
C LEU A 12 14.32 12.98 4.12
N LEU A 13 13.04 13.32 3.91
CA LEU A 13 12.00 12.34 3.60
C LEU A 13 12.28 11.64 2.28
N ALA A 14 12.63 12.37 1.22
CA ALA A 14 12.95 11.78 -0.08
C ALA A 14 14.14 10.80 0.01
N ALA A 15 15.23 11.22 0.64
CA ALA A 15 16.41 10.36 0.83
C ALA A 15 16.11 9.14 1.72
N ALA A 16 15.27 9.31 2.74
CA ALA A 16 14.85 8.23 3.61
C ALA A 16 13.94 7.22 2.89
N THR A 17 13.02 7.69 2.04
CA THR A 17 12.17 6.84 1.20
C THR A 17 12.99 5.90 0.31
N GLU A 18 14.03 6.43 -0.34
CA GLU A 18 14.94 5.62 -1.16
C GLU A 18 15.72 4.61 -0.30
N GLU A 19 16.35 5.04 0.79
CA GLU A 19 17.16 4.15 1.64
C GLU A 19 16.31 3.03 2.27
N PHE A 20 15.12 3.35 2.81
CA PHE A 20 14.26 2.37 3.47
C PHE A 20 13.60 1.41 2.49
N SER A 21 13.14 1.89 1.33
CA SER A 21 12.55 1.00 0.33
C SER A 21 13.61 0.01 -0.21
N ALA A 22 14.86 0.46 -0.36
CA ALA A 22 15.96 -0.41 -0.78
C ALA A 22 16.39 -1.41 0.31
N ASN A 23 16.60 -0.95 1.55
CA ASN A 23 17.35 -1.69 2.57
C ASN A 23 16.52 -2.15 3.78
N GLY A 24 15.24 -1.81 3.85
CA GLY A 24 14.42 -2.03 5.05
C GLY A 24 14.83 -1.13 6.21
N LEU A 25 14.11 -1.22 7.32
CA LEU A 25 14.37 -0.40 8.50
C LEU A 25 15.67 -0.85 9.17
N ALA A 26 15.90 -2.15 9.33
CA ALA A 26 17.10 -2.70 9.96
C ALA A 26 18.36 -2.38 9.16
N GLY A 27 18.31 -2.55 7.83
CA GLY A 27 19.44 -2.33 6.93
C GLY A 27 19.73 -0.86 6.62
N ALA A 28 18.74 0.02 6.75
CA ALA A 28 18.90 1.45 6.48
C ALA A 28 19.85 2.15 7.47
N ARG A 29 20.68 3.06 6.93
CA ARG A 29 21.65 3.85 7.69
C ARG A 29 21.33 5.34 7.64
N VAL A 30 21.16 5.94 8.83
CA VAL A 30 20.94 7.40 9.00
C VAL A 30 22.05 8.23 8.34
N ASP A 31 23.29 7.76 8.38
CA ASP A 31 24.41 8.44 7.72
C ASP A 31 24.26 8.50 6.19
N ARG A 32 23.72 7.44 5.55
CA ARG A 32 23.47 7.44 4.10
C ARG A 32 22.33 8.38 3.74
N ILE A 33 21.27 8.39 4.55
CA ILE A 33 20.13 9.30 4.38
C ILE A 33 20.59 10.76 4.46
N ALA A 34 21.37 11.09 5.48
CA ALA A 34 21.92 12.44 5.66
C ALA A 34 22.81 12.86 4.49
N ALA A 35 23.71 11.98 4.05
CA ALA A 35 24.59 12.22 2.91
C ALA A 35 23.81 12.43 1.61
N ALA A 36 22.82 11.56 1.32
CA ALA A 36 21.99 11.66 0.12
C ALA A 36 21.13 12.93 0.11
N ALA A 37 20.61 13.35 1.27
CA ALA A 37 19.87 14.61 1.39
C ALA A 37 20.77 15.86 1.31
N GLY A 38 22.09 15.72 1.45
CA GLY A 38 23.01 16.85 1.59
C GLY A 38 22.82 17.61 2.91
N VAL A 39 22.36 16.93 3.95
CA VAL A 39 21.95 17.51 5.23
C VAL A 39 22.78 16.91 6.38
N ASN A 40 23.13 17.73 7.37
CA ASN A 40 23.77 17.21 8.59
C ASN A 40 22.84 16.20 9.31
N LYS A 41 23.35 15.02 9.65
CA LYS A 41 22.62 13.94 10.35
C LYS A 41 21.92 14.40 11.63
N GLU A 42 22.45 15.40 12.33
CA GLU A 42 21.82 15.98 13.52
C GLU A 42 20.42 16.51 13.25
N ARG A 43 20.15 16.99 12.01
CA ARG A 43 18.83 17.45 11.61
C ARG A 43 17.79 16.32 11.54
N ILE A 44 18.21 15.09 11.25
CA ILE A 44 17.29 13.94 11.26
C ILE A 44 16.74 13.74 12.67
N TYR A 45 17.61 13.73 13.68
CA TYR A 45 17.20 13.60 15.08
C TYR A 45 16.37 14.81 15.54
N GLN A 46 16.68 16.01 15.07
CA GLN A 46 15.89 17.21 15.38
C GLN A 46 14.47 17.18 14.81
N TYR A 47 14.28 16.68 13.57
CA TYR A 47 12.96 16.66 12.92
C TYR A 47 12.12 15.43 13.23
N PHE A 48 12.78 14.28 13.38
CA PHE A 48 12.11 12.99 13.42
C PHE A 48 12.45 12.16 14.65
N GLY A 49 13.28 12.66 15.58
CA GLY A 49 13.61 11.94 16.81
C GLY A 49 14.54 10.75 16.57
N LYS A 50 14.02 9.61 16.11
CA LYS A 50 14.77 8.36 15.88
C LYS A 50 14.54 7.78 14.49
N LYS A 51 15.40 6.82 14.08
CA LYS A 51 15.30 6.13 12.79
C LYS A 51 13.92 5.50 12.57
N ASP A 52 13.37 4.89 13.62
CA ASP A 52 12.03 4.31 13.59
C ASP A 52 10.95 5.33 13.25
N GLU A 53 10.95 6.48 13.92
CA GLU A 53 9.98 7.57 13.70
C GLU A 53 10.12 8.19 12.31
N LEU A 54 11.34 8.29 11.78
CA LEU A 54 11.58 8.67 10.39
C LEU A 54 11.00 7.63 9.41
N PHE A 55 11.18 6.33 9.66
CA PHE A 55 10.58 5.28 8.85
C PHE A 55 9.05 5.37 8.85
N ASP A 56 8.45 5.64 10.01
CA ASP A 56 7.00 5.77 10.13
C ASP A 56 6.47 6.99 9.37
N ALA A 57 7.20 8.10 9.42
CA ALA A 57 6.87 9.31 8.68
C ALA A 57 6.93 9.06 7.16
N VAL A 58 7.98 8.37 6.69
CA VAL A 58 8.13 7.94 5.28
C VAL A 58 6.96 7.05 4.86
N LEU A 59 6.68 5.98 5.62
CA LEU A 59 5.63 5.04 5.27
C LEU A 59 4.24 5.70 5.28
N ALA A 60 3.95 6.54 6.28
CA ALA A 60 2.69 7.28 6.33
C ALA A 60 2.55 8.24 5.14
N ALA A 61 3.60 8.97 4.77
CA ALA A 61 3.58 9.87 3.63
C ALA A 61 3.32 9.13 2.31
N GLU A 62 3.99 8.00 2.09
CA GLU A 62 3.82 7.21 0.87
C GLU A 62 2.47 6.49 0.81
N MET A 63 1.93 6.01 1.94
CA MET A 63 0.57 5.50 2.01
C MET A 63 -0.46 6.57 1.64
N ILE A 64 -0.37 7.77 2.22
CA ILE A 64 -1.28 8.88 1.93
C ILE A 64 -1.19 9.27 0.46
N ARG A 65 0.02 9.37 -0.09
CA ARG A 65 0.28 9.67 -1.50
C ARG A 65 -0.47 8.70 -2.41
N VAL A 66 -0.20 7.40 -2.28
CA VAL A 66 -0.84 6.36 -3.11
C VAL A 66 -2.35 6.36 -2.94
N MET A 67 -2.85 6.44 -1.70
CA MET A 67 -4.28 6.41 -1.43
C MET A 67 -5.03 7.59 -2.06
N THR A 68 -4.36 8.75 -2.14
CA THR A 68 -4.88 9.98 -2.77
C THR A 68 -4.80 9.89 -4.29
N GLU A 69 -3.69 9.40 -4.84
CA GLU A 69 -3.48 9.26 -6.29
C GLU A 69 -4.39 8.17 -6.89
N VAL A 70 -4.75 7.16 -6.11
CA VAL A 70 -5.57 6.02 -6.54
C VAL A 70 -6.87 5.95 -5.71
N PRO A 71 -7.86 6.84 -5.96
CA PRO A 71 -9.13 6.80 -5.27
C PRO A 71 -9.97 5.58 -5.68
N ILE A 72 -10.80 5.09 -4.76
CA ILE A 72 -11.87 4.13 -5.07
C ILE A 72 -13.11 4.98 -5.37
N GLN A 73 -13.66 4.86 -6.57
CA GLN A 73 -14.73 5.74 -7.05
C GLN A 73 -15.57 5.02 -8.11
N GLY A 74 -16.81 5.46 -8.30
CA GLY A 74 -17.76 4.84 -9.22
C GLY A 74 -18.82 4.03 -8.49
N HIS A 75 -19.34 3.00 -9.15
CA HIS A 75 -20.37 2.13 -8.59
C HIS A 75 -20.28 0.72 -9.20
N GLY A 76 -20.55 -0.29 -8.38
CA GLY A 76 -20.61 -1.68 -8.78
C GLY A 76 -19.24 -2.38 -8.88
N PRO A 77 -19.24 -3.66 -9.25
CA PRO A 77 -18.04 -4.51 -9.32
C PRO A 77 -16.95 -3.99 -10.27
N GLU A 78 -17.36 -3.35 -11.36
CA GLU A 78 -16.46 -2.77 -12.36
C GLU A 78 -15.65 -1.62 -11.78
N ALA A 79 -16.25 -0.80 -10.91
CA ALA A 79 -15.55 0.29 -10.23
C ALA A 79 -14.43 -0.23 -9.31
N PHE A 80 -14.68 -1.35 -8.62
CA PHE A 80 -13.66 -1.98 -7.81
C PHE A 80 -12.56 -2.67 -8.64
N GLY A 81 -12.94 -3.29 -9.77
CA GLY A 81 -11.99 -3.81 -10.76
C GLY A 81 -11.08 -2.72 -11.35
N ASP A 82 -11.64 -1.57 -11.71
CA ASP A 82 -10.88 -0.41 -12.18
C ASP A 82 -9.89 0.09 -11.13
N TYR A 83 -10.32 0.18 -9.85
CA TYR A 83 -9.42 0.50 -8.75
C TYR A 83 -8.23 -0.46 -8.67
N ALA A 84 -8.46 -1.78 -8.75
CA ALA A 84 -7.40 -2.77 -8.74
C ALA A 84 -6.40 -2.60 -9.91
N GLY A 85 -6.91 -2.27 -11.09
CA GLY A 85 -6.09 -1.96 -12.27
C GLY A 85 -5.21 -0.73 -12.07
N ARG A 86 -5.79 0.38 -11.59
CA ARG A 86 -5.04 1.63 -11.33
C ARG A 86 -4.03 1.48 -10.20
N LEU A 87 -4.35 0.69 -9.15
CA LEU A 87 -3.41 0.38 -8.08
C LEU A 87 -2.22 -0.42 -8.62
N PHE A 88 -2.47 -1.44 -9.43
CA PHE A 88 -1.43 -2.23 -10.08
C PHE A 88 -0.52 -1.36 -10.97
N ASP A 89 -1.10 -0.47 -11.77
CA ASP A 89 -0.35 0.45 -12.64
C ASP A 89 0.55 1.38 -11.81
N ARG A 90 0.02 1.93 -10.72
CA ARG A 90 0.77 2.80 -9.81
C ARG A 90 1.97 2.08 -9.18
N HIS A 91 1.79 0.82 -8.78
CA HIS A 91 2.82 0.01 -8.12
C HIS A 91 3.86 -0.56 -9.10
N THR A 92 3.46 -0.75 -10.35
CA THR A 92 4.39 -1.12 -11.43
C THR A 92 5.24 0.08 -11.86
N THR A 93 4.65 1.28 -11.84
CA THR A 93 5.36 2.53 -12.17
C THR A 93 6.36 2.91 -11.08
N ASP A 94 5.95 2.80 -9.82
CA ASP A 94 6.81 3.05 -8.66
C ASP A 94 6.46 2.07 -7.51
N GLY A 95 7.40 1.18 -7.23
CA GLY A 95 7.28 0.10 -6.26
C GLY A 95 7.75 0.44 -4.84
N VAL A 96 7.94 1.73 -4.53
CA VAL A 96 8.37 2.18 -3.19
C VAL A 96 7.42 1.70 -2.09
N LEU A 97 6.12 1.98 -2.21
CA LEU A 97 5.17 1.66 -1.14
C LEU A 97 5.08 0.14 -0.88
N PRO A 98 4.91 -0.74 -1.89
CA PRO A 98 4.94 -2.18 -1.68
C PRO A 98 6.17 -2.67 -0.94
N ARG A 99 7.36 -2.15 -1.28
CA ARG A 99 8.61 -2.53 -0.61
C ARG A 99 8.62 -2.09 0.84
N LEU A 100 8.19 -0.86 1.15
CA LEU A 100 8.12 -0.36 2.51
C LEU A 100 7.13 -1.16 3.38
N VAL A 101 5.95 -1.49 2.85
CA VAL A 101 4.94 -2.31 3.55
C VAL A 101 5.48 -3.73 3.81
N PHE A 102 6.15 -4.34 2.83
CA PHE A 102 6.77 -5.66 3.01
C PHE A 102 7.89 -5.63 4.05
N TRP A 103 8.76 -4.62 4.03
CA TRP A 103 9.78 -4.45 5.07
C TRP A 103 9.18 -4.26 6.45
N GLU A 104 8.14 -3.43 6.59
CA GLU A 104 7.44 -3.26 7.86
C GLU A 104 6.86 -4.61 8.35
N GLY A 105 6.21 -5.36 7.47
CA GLY A 105 5.64 -6.66 7.80
C GLY A 105 6.69 -7.68 8.24
N LEU A 106 7.83 -7.74 7.54
CA LEU A 106 8.94 -8.66 7.85
C LEU A 106 9.68 -8.30 9.14
N GLU A 107 9.86 -7.01 9.42
CA GLU A 107 10.68 -6.56 10.55
C GLU A 107 9.88 -6.32 11.83
N ARG A 108 8.60 -5.94 11.74
CA ARG A 108 7.78 -5.55 12.90
C ARG A 108 6.45 -6.31 13.02
N GLY A 109 5.94 -6.88 11.92
CA GLY A 109 4.69 -7.64 11.94
C GLY A 109 3.50 -6.86 12.55
N ARG A 110 2.74 -7.52 13.43
CA ARG A 110 1.51 -6.96 14.04
C ARG A 110 1.76 -5.90 15.13
N GLU A 111 3.00 -5.66 15.55
CA GLU A 111 3.33 -4.62 16.54
C GLU A 111 3.12 -3.19 16.01
N THR A 112 2.82 -3.06 14.71
CA THR A 112 2.69 -1.81 13.94
C THR A 112 1.31 -1.15 14.02
N VAL A 113 0.32 -1.86 14.56
CA VAL A 113 -1.11 -1.46 14.63
C VAL A 113 -1.34 -0.21 15.51
N SER A 114 -0.39 0.18 16.37
CA SER A 114 -0.56 1.31 17.31
C SER A 114 -0.32 2.71 16.72
N ARG A 115 -0.20 2.86 15.40
CA ARG A 115 0.07 4.16 14.75
C ARG A 115 -1.21 4.79 14.19
N ALA A 116 -1.88 5.58 15.03
CA ALA A 116 -3.21 6.17 14.83
C ALA A 116 -3.50 6.69 13.40
N THR A 117 -2.55 7.41 12.78
CA THR A 117 -2.75 8.04 11.46
C THR A 117 -3.04 7.04 10.33
N ARG A 118 -2.52 5.80 10.39
CA ARG A 118 -2.73 4.82 9.30
C ARG A 118 -4.05 4.07 9.44
N THR A 119 -4.50 3.84 10.67
CA THR A 119 -5.79 3.20 10.94
C THR A 119 -6.94 4.00 10.34
N ASP A 120 -6.90 5.33 10.46
CA ASP A 120 -7.93 6.21 9.90
C ASP A 120 -7.98 6.14 8.37
N HIS A 121 -6.82 6.15 7.71
CA HIS A 121 -6.73 6.06 6.25
C HIS A 121 -7.20 4.69 5.73
N CYS A 122 -6.86 3.60 6.41
CA CYS A 122 -7.38 2.28 6.08
C CYS A 122 -8.91 2.22 6.26
N ALA A 123 -9.44 2.82 7.33
CA ALA A 123 -10.88 2.89 7.56
C ALA A 123 -11.60 3.69 6.46
N ILE A 124 -11.01 4.80 6.00
CA ILE A 124 -11.52 5.56 4.85
C ILE A 124 -11.59 4.68 3.60
N LYS A 125 -10.52 3.94 3.27
CA LYS A 125 -10.51 3.05 2.09
C LYS A 125 -11.59 1.96 2.18
N VAL A 126 -11.76 1.34 3.35
CA VAL A 126 -12.86 0.37 3.57
C VAL A 126 -14.23 1.03 3.37
N GLY A 127 -14.43 2.24 3.88
CA GLY A 127 -15.64 3.02 3.64
C GLY A 127 -15.89 3.27 2.15
N GLN A 128 -14.86 3.64 1.39
CA GLN A 128 -14.98 3.83 -0.06
C GLN A 128 -15.35 2.54 -0.79
N VAL A 129 -14.88 1.37 -0.34
CA VAL A 129 -15.32 0.07 -0.90
C VAL A 129 -16.82 -0.14 -0.67
N MET A 130 -17.30 0.14 0.55
CA MET A 130 -18.73 0.03 0.88
C MET A 130 -19.59 1.02 0.09
N GLU A 131 -19.06 2.21 -0.22
CA GLU A 131 -19.74 3.21 -1.05
C GLU A 131 -19.89 2.74 -2.51
N VAL A 132 -18.84 2.15 -3.09
CA VAL A 132 -18.92 1.65 -4.48
C VAL A 132 -19.68 0.32 -4.57
N LEU A 133 -19.76 -0.47 -3.50
CA LEU A 133 -20.49 -1.74 -3.42
C LEU A 133 -21.58 -1.69 -2.33
N PRO A 134 -22.71 -0.99 -2.55
CA PRO A 134 -23.72 -0.82 -1.53
C PRO A 134 -24.36 -2.16 -1.14
N GLY A 135 -24.41 -2.42 0.17
CA GLY A 135 -24.91 -3.67 0.74
C GLY A 135 -23.81 -4.61 1.21
N VAL A 136 -22.56 -4.43 0.73
CA VAL A 136 -21.42 -5.19 1.23
C VAL A 136 -21.06 -4.72 2.65
N GLY A 137 -20.90 -5.69 3.56
CA GLY A 137 -20.53 -5.43 4.96
C GLY A 137 -19.09 -4.94 5.10
N ARG A 138 -18.78 -4.33 6.25
CA ARG A 138 -17.43 -3.79 6.53
C ARG A 138 -16.34 -4.86 6.51
N GLU A 139 -16.63 -6.07 7.01
CA GLU A 139 -15.67 -7.18 7.06
C GLU A 139 -15.33 -7.66 5.65
N ASP A 140 -16.33 -7.98 4.83
CA ASP A 140 -16.15 -8.35 3.42
C ASP A 140 -15.44 -7.25 2.63
N ALA A 141 -15.77 -5.98 2.86
CA ALA A 141 -15.12 -4.85 2.23
C ALA A 141 -13.63 -4.74 2.60
N ALA A 142 -13.29 -5.01 3.87
CA ALA A 142 -11.90 -5.02 4.33
C ALA A 142 -11.12 -6.20 3.73
N ASP A 143 -11.71 -7.41 3.71
CA ASP A 143 -11.11 -8.61 3.15
C ASP A 143 -10.92 -8.51 1.63
N LEU A 144 -11.88 -7.93 0.93
CA LEU A 144 -11.78 -7.64 -0.49
C LEU A 144 -10.64 -6.64 -0.77
N LEU A 145 -10.54 -5.58 0.04
CA LEU A 145 -9.49 -4.57 -0.10
C LEU A 145 -8.09 -5.15 0.15
N ILE A 146 -7.88 -5.86 1.26
CA ILE A 146 -6.56 -6.46 1.57
C ILE A 146 -6.18 -7.51 0.53
N THR A 147 -7.14 -8.23 -0.05
CA THR A 147 -6.92 -9.16 -1.15
C THR A 147 -6.39 -8.44 -2.39
N VAL A 148 -7.01 -7.34 -2.81
CA VAL A 148 -6.52 -6.57 -3.97
C VAL A 148 -5.15 -5.94 -3.68
N VAL A 149 -4.96 -5.37 -2.49
CA VAL A 149 -3.66 -4.80 -2.07
C VAL A 149 -2.57 -5.86 -2.15
N THR A 150 -2.78 -7.06 -1.58
CA THR A 150 -1.76 -8.13 -1.64
C THR A 150 -1.47 -8.61 -3.07
N LEU A 151 -2.49 -8.70 -3.93
CA LEU A 151 -2.31 -9.09 -5.34
C LEU A 151 -1.49 -8.06 -6.14
N CYS A 152 -1.65 -6.77 -5.83
CA CYS A 152 -0.94 -5.66 -6.46
C CYS A 152 0.47 -5.47 -5.88
N ASP A 153 0.61 -5.40 -4.56
CA ASP A 153 1.88 -5.18 -3.85
C ASP A 153 2.87 -6.33 -4.07
N GLY A 154 2.35 -7.56 -4.17
CA GLY A 154 3.15 -8.74 -4.42
C GLY A 154 3.94 -8.70 -5.74
N TRP A 155 3.46 -7.96 -6.73
CA TRP A 155 4.07 -7.90 -8.06
C TRP A 155 5.49 -7.34 -8.07
N PRO A 156 5.74 -6.10 -7.61
CA PRO A 156 7.09 -5.52 -7.60
C PRO A 156 8.04 -6.20 -6.60
N VAL A 157 7.54 -6.95 -5.61
CA VAL A 157 8.36 -7.54 -4.54
C VAL A 157 8.66 -9.02 -4.73
N LEU A 158 7.91 -9.72 -5.61
CA LEU A 158 8.12 -11.13 -5.94
C LEU A 158 8.47 -11.38 -7.43
N PRO A 159 9.32 -10.57 -8.08
CA PRO A 159 9.59 -10.73 -9.51
C PRO A 159 10.19 -12.09 -9.87
N GLN A 160 10.97 -12.69 -8.96
CA GLN A 160 11.54 -14.03 -9.11
C GLN A 160 10.47 -15.13 -9.10
N ILE A 161 9.45 -15.00 -8.24
CA ILE A 161 8.37 -15.99 -8.16
C ILE A 161 7.48 -15.89 -9.40
N ASP A 162 7.21 -14.67 -9.86
CA ASP A 162 6.48 -14.47 -11.12
C ASP A 162 7.20 -15.10 -12.31
N ALA A 163 8.50 -14.84 -12.45
CA ALA A 163 9.30 -15.39 -13.52
C ALA A 163 9.35 -16.93 -13.49
N LEU A 164 9.41 -17.53 -12.30
CA LEU A 164 9.40 -18.99 -12.12
C LEU A 164 8.05 -19.62 -12.47
N LEU A 165 6.94 -18.99 -12.08
CA LEU A 165 5.59 -19.55 -12.25
C LEU A 165 5.01 -19.29 -13.65
N ALA A 166 5.28 -18.12 -14.23
CA ALA A 166 4.59 -17.64 -15.42
C ALA A 166 5.53 -17.22 -16.56
N GLY A 167 6.85 -17.36 -16.36
CA GLY A 167 7.87 -16.94 -17.32
C GLY A 167 7.98 -15.42 -17.45
N SER A 168 8.70 -14.98 -18.48
CA SER A 168 8.91 -13.55 -18.79
C SER A 168 8.46 -13.23 -20.21
N GLY A 169 8.11 -11.97 -20.47
CA GLY A 169 7.75 -11.51 -21.82
C GLY A 169 7.19 -10.09 -21.82
N PRO A 170 7.15 -9.43 -22.99
CA PRO A 170 6.79 -8.01 -23.10
C PRO A 170 5.37 -7.70 -22.59
N ASP A 171 4.42 -8.63 -22.77
CA ASP A 171 3.02 -8.42 -22.34
C ASP A 171 2.73 -8.95 -20.93
N ARG A 172 3.75 -9.38 -20.18
CA ARG A 172 3.56 -10.07 -18.89
C ARG A 172 2.79 -9.18 -17.89
N ALA A 173 3.19 -7.92 -17.76
CA ALA A 173 2.55 -6.95 -16.88
C ALA A 173 1.09 -6.69 -17.29
N ALA A 174 0.83 -6.50 -18.59
CA ALA A 174 -0.52 -6.28 -19.11
C ALA A 174 -1.45 -7.47 -18.84
N ARG A 175 -0.96 -8.71 -19.05
CA ARG A 175 -1.73 -9.93 -18.71
C ARG A 175 -2.01 -10.03 -17.22
N ARG A 176 -1.02 -9.73 -16.37
CA ARG A 176 -1.21 -9.77 -14.91
C ARG A 176 -2.24 -8.74 -14.46
N ARG A 177 -2.13 -7.50 -14.94
CA ARG A 177 -3.10 -6.43 -14.71
C ARG A 177 -4.52 -6.86 -15.07
N ALA A 178 -4.72 -7.38 -16.29
CA ALA A 178 -6.03 -7.83 -16.75
C ALA A 178 -6.60 -8.96 -15.87
N PHE A 179 -5.75 -9.88 -15.41
CA PHE A 179 -6.17 -10.95 -14.51
C PHE A 179 -6.58 -10.41 -13.13
N ILE A 180 -5.81 -9.50 -12.53
CA ILE A 180 -6.14 -8.86 -11.25
C ILE A 180 -7.47 -8.10 -11.35
N VAL A 181 -7.66 -7.30 -12.41
CA VAL A 181 -8.92 -6.57 -12.64
C VAL A 181 -10.10 -7.53 -12.70
N ARG A 182 -9.99 -8.60 -13.51
CA ARG A 182 -11.05 -9.61 -13.63
C ARG A 182 -11.34 -10.29 -12.29
N THR A 183 -10.32 -10.67 -11.53
CA THR A 183 -10.50 -11.29 -10.21
C THR A 183 -11.19 -10.33 -9.25
N ALA A 184 -10.76 -9.08 -9.16
CA ALA A 184 -11.36 -8.06 -8.29
C ALA A 184 -12.83 -7.81 -8.64
N THR A 185 -13.17 -7.67 -9.94
CA THR A 185 -14.55 -7.52 -10.40
C THR A 185 -15.41 -8.73 -10.04
N LEU A 186 -14.93 -9.95 -10.24
CA LEU A 186 -15.71 -11.15 -9.93
C LEU A 186 -15.97 -11.30 -8.42
N MET A 187 -14.97 -11.04 -7.58
CA MET A 187 -15.13 -11.10 -6.12
C MET A 187 -16.10 -10.02 -5.61
N ALA A 188 -16.00 -8.79 -6.13
CA ALA A 188 -16.93 -7.72 -5.80
C ALA A 188 -18.37 -8.04 -6.22
N GLY A 189 -18.56 -8.64 -7.40
CA GLY A 189 -19.86 -9.10 -7.88
C GLY A 189 -20.47 -10.16 -6.98
N ALA A 190 -19.70 -11.18 -6.62
CA ALA A 190 -20.15 -12.24 -5.72
C ALA A 190 -20.61 -11.70 -4.36
N LEU A 191 -19.87 -10.75 -3.77
CA LEU A 191 -20.24 -10.14 -2.50
C LEU A 191 -21.55 -9.33 -2.58
N LEU A 192 -21.80 -8.64 -3.69
CA LEU A 192 -23.08 -7.96 -3.91
C LEU A 192 -24.24 -8.95 -4.07
N GLU A 193 -24.03 -10.05 -4.78
CA GLU A 193 -25.02 -11.12 -4.91
C GLU A 193 -25.34 -11.78 -3.56
N ASP A 194 -24.32 -12.00 -2.72
CA ASP A 194 -24.47 -12.53 -1.37
C ASP A 194 -25.25 -11.58 -0.48
N ALA A 195 -24.90 -10.29 -0.50
CA ALA A 195 -25.61 -9.25 0.23
C ALA A 195 -27.08 -9.15 -0.19
N ALA A 196 -27.36 -9.18 -1.50
CA ALA A 196 -28.73 -9.14 -2.03
C ALA A 196 -29.55 -10.38 -1.64
N ALA A 197 -28.91 -11.53 -1.49
CA ALA A 197 -29.54 -12.77 -1.06
C ALA A 197 -29.65 -12.93 0.46
N GLY A 198 -29.10 -11.98 1.25
CA GLY A 198 -29.03 -12.08 2.71
C GLY A 198 -28.15 -13.24 3.20
N ARG A 199 -27.19 -13.69 2.38
CA ARG A 199 -26.23 -14.72 2.80
C ARG A 199 -25.24 -14.07 3.79
N PRO A 200 -24.86 -14.78 4.86
CA PRO A 200 -23.85 -14.26 5.77
C PRO A 200 -22.54 -14.03 5.01
N ALA A 201 -21.74 -13.07 5.47
CA ALA A 201 -20.34 -12.89 5.08
C ALA A 201 -19.63 -14.26 5.07
N VAL A 202 -18.63 -14.44 4.19
CA VAL A 202 -17.87 -15.70 4.06
C VAL A 202 -17.56 -16.19 5.46
N ALA A 203 -18.31 -17.22 5.90
CA ALA A 203 -18.35 -17.55 7.31
C ALA A 203 -16.93 -17.86 7.74
N ALA A 204 -16.43 -17.14 8.76
CA ALA A 204 -15.28 -17.60 9.50
C ALA A 204 -15.60 -19.04 9.88
N ALA A 205 -14.88 -20.00 9.31
CA ALA A 205 -14.97 -21.38 9.72
C ALA A 205 -14.75 -21.35 11.23
N ALA A 206 -15.80 -21.63 11.99
CA ALA A 206 -15.74 -21.67 13.44
C ALA A 206 -14.82 -22.85 13.79
N ASP A 207 -13.58 -22.52 14.15
CA ASP A 207 -12.67 -23.42 14.87
C ASP A 207 -12.95 -23.32 16.37
#